data_AF-A0A972F1R1-F1
#
_entry.id   AF-A0A972F1R1-F1
#
_cell.length_a   1.000
_cell.length_b   1.000
_cell.length_c   1.000
_cell.angle_alpha   90.00
_cell.angle_beta   90.00
_cell.angle_gamma   90.00
#
_symmetry.space_group_name_H-M   'P 1'
#
loop_
_entity.id
_entity.type
_entity.pdbx_description
1 polymer ?
#
loop_
_entity_poly.entity_id
_entity_poly.type
_entity_poly.pdbx_seq_one_letter_code
_entity_poly.pdbx_strand_id
1 'polypeptide(L)' 'MEKTKNIRQRKKVQKPKNFILDTNVLLHDPHSLFQFQENNLFIPITVIEEIDRFKKNMD' A
#
# COMPACT_ATOMS: atom_id res chain seq x y z
N MET A 1 27.99 42.96 2.20
CA MET A 1 27.73 41.90 1.21
C MET A 1 27.99 40.61 1.96
N GLU A 2 26.97 39.90 2.44
CA GLU A 2 26.34 38.80 1.72
C GLU A 2 24.99 38.50 2.39
N LYS A 3 23.87 38.74 1.68
CA LYS A 3 22.53 38.44 2.19
C LYS A 3 22.18 36.98 1.86
N THR A 4 21.96 36.19 2.91
CA THR A 4 20.98 35.09 3.00
C THR A 4 20.97 34.01 1.90
N LYS A 5 21.76 32.95 2.10
CA LYS A 5 21.46 31.62 1.57
C LYS A 5 20.60 30.86 2.59
N ASN A 6 19.31 30.71 2.33
CA ASN A 6 18.72 29.38 2.15
C ASN A 6 17.24 29.51 1.79
N ILE A 7 16.97 29.22 0.53
CA ILE A 7 15.66 29.01 -0.04
C ILE A 7 15.01 27.88 0.76
N ARG A 8 13.94 28.18 1.49
CA ARG A 8 13.09 27.17 2.13
C ARG A 8 12.69 26.16 1.05
N GLN A 9 13.30 24.98 1.06
CA GLN A 9 12.91 23.89 0.15
C GLN A 9 11.43 23.59 0.42
N ARG A 10 10.55 23.97 -0.51
CA ARG A 10 9.14 23.61 -0.44
C ARG A 10 9.08 22.08 -0.43
N LYS A 11 8.73 21.48 0.71
CA LYS A 11 8.43 20.04 0.78
C LYS A 11 7.39 19.74 -0.30
N LYS A 12 7.77 18.93 -1.29
CA LYS A 12 6.86 18.50 -2.36
C LYS A 12 5.81 17.60 -1.71
N VAL A 13 4.56 18.05 -1.65
CA VAL A 13 3.45 17.22 -1.17
C VAL A 13 3.32 16.06 -2.15
N GLN A 14 3.62 14.85 -1.68
CA GLN A 14 3.48 13.65 -2.49
C GLN A 14 1.99 13.28 -2.54
N LYS A 15 1.46 13.12 -3.75
CA LYS A 15 0.09 12.64 -3.92
C LYS A 15 0.02 11.16 -3.49
N PRO A 16 -1.08 10.73 -2.85
CA PRO A 16 -1.33 9.32 -2.58
C PRO A 16 -1.20 8.48 -3.84
N LYS A 17 -0.54 7.33 -3.72
CA LYS A 17 -0.46 6.33 -4.78
C LYS A 17 -1.59 5.31 -4.62
N ASN A 18 -1.91 4.64 -5.72
CA ASN A 18 -2.88 3.55 -5.73
C ASN A 18 -2.13 2.22 -5.83
N PHE A 19 -2.42 1.29 -4.93
CA PHE A 19 -1.86 -0.06 -4.92
C PHE A 19 -2.99 -1.07 -5.06
N ILE A 20 -2.75 -2.13 -5.83
CA ILE A 20 -3.66 -3.28 -5.93
C ILE A 20 -2.96 -4.44 -5.23
N LEU A 21 -3.63 -5.04 -4.26
CA LEU A 21 -3.10 -6.16 -3.49
C LEU A 21 -3.52 -7.48 -4.14
N ASP A 22 -2.60 -8.44 -4.14
CA ASP A 22 -2.79 -9.80 -4.67
C ASP A 22 -2.98 -10.79 -3.51
N THR A 23 -3.64 -11.91 -3.78
CA THR A 23 -3.77 -13.03 -2.85
C THR A 23 -2.43 -13.53 -2.34
N ASN A 24 -1.42 -13.67 -3.20
CA ASN A 24 -0.11 -14.18 -2.78
C ASN A 24 0.54 -13.27 -1.73
N VAL A 25 0.35 -11.95 -1.84
CA VAL A 25 0.87 -11.01 -0.84
C VAL A 25 0.19 -11.22 0.50
N LEU A 26 -1.13 -11.42 0.52
CA LEU A 26 -1.90 -11.68 1.73
C LEU A 26 -1.63 -13.07 2.35
N LEU A 27 -1.37 -14.08 1.52
CA LEU A 27 -1.04 -15.43 1.97
C LEU A 27 0.36 -15.49 2.60
N HIS A 28 1.31 -14.71 2.08
CA HIS A 28 2.67 -14.62 2.65
C HIS A 28 2.76 -13.66 3.83
N ASP A 29 2.09 -12.52 3.78
CA ASP A 29 2.04 -11.53 4.86
C ASP A 29 0.64 -10.91 5.00
N PRO A 30 -0.19 -11.38 5.95
CA PRO A 30 -1.50 -10.79 6.21
C PRO A 30 -1.41 -9.36 6.80
N HIS A 31 -0.27 -8.95 7.37
CA HIS A 31 -0.08 -7.59 7.87
C HIS A 31 0.22 -6.57 6.78
N SER A 32 0.45 -7.00 5.53
CA SER A 32 0.72 -6.14 4.38
C SER A 32 -0.38 -5.08 4.17
N LEU A 33 -1.63 -5.37 4.55
CA LEU A 33 -2.76 -4.43 4.52
C LEU A 33 -2.49 -3.10 5.25
N PHE A 34 -1.65 -3.13 6.28
CA PHE A 34 -1.38 -1.98 7.14
C PHE A 34 -0.08 -1.24 6.77
N GLN A 35 0.65 -1.71 5.74
CA GLN A 35 1.98 -1.18 5.39
C GLN A 35 1.93 -0.02 4.39
N PHE A 36 0.75 0.35 3.88
CA PHE A 36 0.61 1.33 2.80
C PHE A 36 0.39 2.79 3.26
N GLN A 37 0.33 3.05 4.56
CA GLN A 37 0.25 4.41 5.14
C GLN A 37 -0.85 5.28 4.49
N GLU A 38 -0.51 6.49 4.02
CA GLU A 38 -1.43 7.45 3.38
C GLU A 38 -1.76 7.12 1.91
N ASN A 39 -1.48 5.89 1.45
CA ASN A 39 -1.79 5.47 0.08
C ASN A 39 -3.11 4.70 0.01
N ASN A 40 -3.72 4.70 -1.18
CA ASN A 40 -4.94 3.96 -1.41
C ASN A 40 -4.60 2.51 -1.73
N LEU A 41 -5.23 1.59 -1.02
CA LEU A 41 -5.08 0.15 -1.23
C LEU A 41 -6.40 -0.43 -1.74
N PHE A 42 -6.34 -1.10 -2.88
CA PHE A 42 -7.46 -1.76 -3.52
C PHE A 42 -7.25 -3.27 -3.43
N ILE A 43 -8.26 -3.97 -2.94
CA ILE A 43 -8.28 -5.44 -2.89
C ILE A 43 -9.37 -5.89 -3.86
N PRO A 44 -9.01 -6.48 -5.01
CA PRO A 44 -10.00 -7.05 -5.91
C PRO A 44 -10.84 -8.10 -5.21
N ILE A 45 -12.14 -8.19 -5.53
CA ILE A 45 -13.01 -9.21 -4.94
C ILE A 45 -12.51 -10.64 -5.21
N THR A 46 -11.85 -10.85 -6.36
CA THR A 46 -11.24 -12.12 -6.75
C THR A 46 -10.20 -12.61 -5.75
N VAL A 47 -9.49 -11.69 -5.08
CA VAL A 47 -8.51 -12.03 -4.04
C VAL A 47 -9.21 -12.63 -2.82
N ILE A 48 -10.36 -12.07 -2.44
CA ILE A 48 -11.17 -12.59 -1.33
C ILE A 48 -11.72 -13.98 -1.66
N GLU A 49 -12.22 -14.16 -2.89
CA GLU A 49 -12.73 -15.45 -3.36
C GLU A 49 -11.64 -16.53 -3.40
N GLU A 50 -10.41 -16.17 -3.81
CA GLU A 50 -9.26 -17.08 -3.81
C GLU A 50 -8.85 -17.50 -2.40
N ILE A 51 -8.81 -16.55 -1.46
CA ILE A 51 -8.51 -16.84 -0.05
C ILE A 51 -9.57 -17.77 0.56
N ASP A 52 -10.86 -17.54 0.25
CA ASP A 52 -11.95 -18.40 0.72
C ASP A 52 -11.83 -19.84 0.19
N ARG A 53 -11.51 -20.00 -1.10
CA ARG A 53 -11.22 -21.32 -1.69
C ARG A 53 -10.00 -21.97 -1.05
N PHE A 54 -8.93 -21.20 -0.83
CA PHE A 54 -7.70 -21.72 -0.21
C PHE A 54 -7.99 -22.28 1.19
N LYS A 55 -8.77 -21.56 2.00
CA LYS A 55 -9.19 -22.02 3.34
C LYS A 55 -9.98 -23.32 3.29
N LYS A 56 -10.96 -23.44 2.38
CA LYS A 56 -11.78 -24.65 2.23
C LYS A 56 -11.00 -25.89 1.82
N ASN A 57 -9.84 -25.73 1.17
CA ASN A 57 -8.98 -26.83 0.77
C ASN A 57 -7.98 -27.24 1.88
N MET A 58 -7.92 -26.49 2.99
CA MET A 58 -7.10 -26.83 4.16
C MET A 58 -7.87 -27.64 5.23
N ASP A 59 -9.16 -27.87 5.02
CA ASP A 59 -10.03 -28.69 5.86
C ASP A 59 -10.06 -30.16 5.39
#